data_AF-A0AAD3D958-F1
#
_entry.id   AF-A0AAD3D958-F1
#
_cell.length_a   1.000
_cell.length_b   1.000
_cell.length_c   1.000
_cell.angle_alpha   90.00
_cell.angle_beta   90.00
_cell.angle_gamma   90.00
#
_symmetry.space_group_name_H-M   'P 1'
#
loop_
_entity.id
_entity.type
_entity.pdbx_description
1 polymer ?
#
loop_
_entity_poly.entity_id
_entity_poly.type
_entity_poly.pdbx_seq_one_letter_code
_entity_poly.pdbx_strand_id
1 'polypeptide(L)'
;MSSEGAAKKEENESSSGSTVEKIKPYHAYIKPLIGVFTTVTPIIISGCQAVYKAYKTLPEDQLKILIGVIICFFGGVYPGLFAAIEAAKLGGWTDLQKSLTVLSEEVLVILEESKKDDVKDDDKNGTPDVKEIDSKALLVRKANLVLTKMNPQRVNEALSSLYKVWLAVMAVLAIKFARTVTFAGSICTFLRKPTEKHLVPRIQNVVPDGYKKWVPVLNDWITKMISMSVAFYITSIIVAFTSALTGALMVTRGLLSMCTKKGWELGGLLPKDHKDTLLDEFTSYFIAFAGFIVQFKMNFNVPFPLNILLFPAEIAEQFIRWSVTKVN
;
A
#
# COMPACT_ATOMS: atom_id res chain seq x y z
N MET A 1 -63.98 20.45 -35.40
CA MET A 1 -63.07 20.44 -34.23
C MET A 1 -62.63 19.01 -33.89
N SER A 2 -62.07 18.26 -34.85
CA SER A 2 -61.62 16.88 -34.63
C SER A 2 -60.31 16.59 -35.38
N SER A 3 -59.40 17.57 -35.43
CA SER A 3 -58.08 17.43 -36.05
C SER A 3 -56.91 17.90 -35.17
N GLU A 4 -57.16 18.59 -34.05
CA GLU A 4 -56.10 19.02 -33.11
C GLU A 4 -55.72 17.97 -32.07
N GLY A 5 -56.53 16.91 -31.90
CA GLY A 5 -56.28 15.87 -30.90
C GLY A 5 -55.31 14.76 -31.35
N ALA A 6 -55.12 14.56 -32.66
CA ALA A 6 -54.27 13.51 -33.20
C ALA A 6 -52.79 13.95 -33.30
N ALA A 7 -52.53 15.19 -33.73
CA ALA A 7 -51.17 15.71 -33.91
C ALA A 7 -50.38 15.84 -32.59
N LYS A 8 -51.04 16.15 -31.47
CA LYS A 8 -50.38 16.25 -30.15
C LYS A 8 -50.06 14.89 -29.52
N LYS A 9 -50.68 13.80 -29.99
CA LYS A 9 -50.42 12.46 -29.46
C LYS A 9 -49.21 11.81 -30.14
N GLU A 10 -48.99 12.07 -31.43
CA GLU A 10 -47.83 11.58 -32.18
C GLU A 10 -46.53 12.32 -31.81
N GLU A 11 -46.57 13.62 -31.48
CA GLU A 11 -45.36 14.34 -31.05
C GLU A 11 -44.81 13.88 -29.69
N ASN A 12 -45.68 13.46 -28.76
CA ASN A 12 -45.26 13.05 -27.41
C ASN A 12 -44.72 11.61 -27.33
N GLU A 13 -45.14 10.71 -28.25
CA GLU A 13 -44.55 9.36 -28.33
C GLU A 13 -43.16 9.37 -29.00
N SER A 14 -42.92 10.26 -29.97
CA SER A 14 -41.62 10.36 -30.66
C SER A 14 -40.46 10.89 -29.78
N SER A 15 -40.78 11.74 -28.79
CA SER A 15 -39.81 12.31 -27.85
C SER A 15 -39.31 11.28 -26.81
N SER A 16 -40.21 10.39 -26.36
CA SER A 16 -39.85 9.33 -25.40
C SER A 16 -38.98 8.22 -26.03
N GLY A 17 -39.21 7.90 -27.31
CA GLY A 17 -38.42 6.90 -28.05
C GLY A 17 -36.98 7.34 -28.35
N SER A 18 -36.77 8.63 -28.67
CA SER A 18 -35.43 9.15 -29.01
C SER A 18 -34.46 9.21 -27.83
N THR A 19 -35.00 9.31 -26.61
CA THR A 19 -34.20 9.36 -25.38
C THR A 19 -33.76 7.95 -24.96
N VAL A 20 -34.63 6.95 -25.12
CA VAL A 20 -34.32 5.53 -24.83
C VAL A 20 -33.33 4.94 -25.85
N GLU A 21 -33.40 5.34 -27.12
CA GLU A 21 -32.46 4.87 -28.16
C GLU A 21 -31.04 5.43 -28.00
N LYS A 22 -30.89 6.66 -27.51
CA LYS A 22 -29.57 7.25 -27.24
C LYS A 22 -28.87 6.67 -26.00
N ILE A 23 -29.60 5.96 -25.13
CA ILE A 23 -29.06 5.32 -23.91
C ILE A 23 -28.62 3.86 -24.16
N LYS A 24 -29.12 3.21 -25.22
CA LYS A 24 -28.72 1.84 -25.63
C LYS A 24 -27.20 1.63 -25.79
N PRO A 25 -26.42 2.53 -26.42
CA PRO A 25 -24.97 2.33 -26.54
C PRO A 25 -24.23 2.47 -25.20
N TYR A 26 -24.75 3.26 -24.24
CA TYR A 26 -24.16 3.39 -22.90
C TYR A 26 -24.47 2.19 -22.01
N HIS A 27 -25.65 1.58 -22.16
CA HIS A 27 -26.05 0.39 -21.41
C HIS A 27 -25.10 -0.80 -21.62
N ALA A 28 -24.47 -0.92 -22.79
CA ALA A 28 -23.49 -1.97 -23.10
C ALA A 28 -22.17 -1.81 -22.34
N TYR A 29 -21.73 -0.57 -22.07
CA TYR A 29 -20.52 -0.28 -21.28
C TYR A 29 -20.79 -0.22 -19.77
N ILE A 30 -22.00 0.16 -19.37
CA ILE A 30 -22.40 0.26 -17.96
C ILE A 30 -22.61 -1.13 -17.33
N LYS A 31 -23.16 -2.10 -18.07
CA LYS A 31 -23.40 -3.47 -17.57
C LYS A 31 -22.14 -4.18 -17.05
N PRO A 32 -21.00 -4.21 -17.77
CA PRO A 32 -19.78 -4.82 -17.25
C PRO A 32 -19.18 -4.02 -16.09
N LEU A 33 -19.30 -2.69 -16.10
CA LEU A 33 -18.86 -1.83 -14.99
C LEU A 33 -19.63 -2.11 -13.69
N ILE A 34 -20.95 -2.24 -13.76
CA ILE A 34 -21.79 -2.66 -12.64
C ILE A 34 -21.45 -4.10 -12.23
N GLY A 35 -21.19 -4.99 -13.18
CA GLY A 35 -20.75 -6.37 -12.89
C GLY A 35 -19.44 -6.45 -12.13
N VAL A 36 -18.44 -5.64 -12.51
CA VAL A 36 -17.16 -5.55 -11.79
C VAL A 36 -17.37 -4.92 -10.41
N PHE A 37 -18.11 -3.83 -10.34
CA PHE A 37 -18.41 -3.16 -9.07
C PHE A 37 -19.13 -4.09 -8.09
N THR A 38 -20.15 -4.82 -8.55
CA THR A 38 -20.92 -5.78 -7.73
C THR A 38 -20.11 -6.98 -7.28
N THR A 39 -19.06 -7.37 -8.03
CA THR A 39 -18.17 -8.47 -7.67
C THR A 39 -17.07 -8.03 -6.70
N VAL A 40 -16.51 -6.84 -6.90
CA VAL A 40 -15.37 -6.33 -6.12
C VAL A 40 -15.80 -5.78 -4.76
N THR A 41 -16.95 -5.11 -4.71
CA THR A 41 -17.51 -4.50 -3.48
C THR A 41 -17.62 -5.46 -2.29
N PRO A 42 -18.20 -6.67 -2.41
CA PRO A 42 -18.31 -7.61 -1.29
C PRO A 42 -16.96 -8.16 -0.80
N ILE A 43 -15.96 -8.29 -1.69
CA ILE A 43 -14.59 -8.68 -1.31
C ILE A 43 -13.96 -7.56 -0.48
N ILE A 44 -14.16 -6.30 -0.89
CA ILE A 44 -13.72 -5.12 -0.14
C ILE A 44 -14.43 -5.06 1.22
N ILE A 45 -15.75 -5.27 1.28
CA ILE A 45 -16.51 -5.28 2.54
C ILE A 45 -16.00 -6.38 3.47
N SER A 46 -15.81 -7.61 2.98
CA SER A 46 -15.31 -8.72 3.79
C SER A 46 -13.89 -8.45 4.29
N GLY A 47 -13.03 -7.88 3.45
CA GLY A 47 -11.69 -7.44 3.84
C GLY A 47 -11.74 -6.34 4.89
N CYS A 48 -12.58 -5.33 4.70
CA CYS A 48 -12.81 -4.24 5.63
C CYS A 48 -13.39 -4.73 6.97
N GLN A 49 -14.28 -5.72 6.97
CA GLN A 49 -14.80 -6.35 8.20
C GLN A 49 -13.69 -7.06 8.98
N ALA A 50 -12.83 -7.82 8.28
CA ALA A 50 -11.70 -8.51 8.89
C ALA A 50 -10.70 -7.51 9.50
N VAL A 51 -10.37 -6.46 8.75
CA VAL A 51 -9.48 -5.37 9.19
C VAL A 51 -10.09 -4.59 10.35
N TYR A 52 -11.39 -4.24 10.28
CA TYR A 52 -12.07 -3.52 11.34
C TYR A 52 -12.19 -4.35 12.62
N LYS A 53 -12.48 -5.66 12.51
CA LYS A 53 -12.53 -6.57 13.64
C LYS A 53 -11.15 -6.66 14.31
N ALA A 54 -10.08 -6.77 13.52
CA ALA A 54 -8.71 -6.75 14.01
C ALA A 54 -8.35 -5.41 14.68
N TYR A 55 -8.70 -4.28 14.05
CA TYR A 55 -8.43 -2.94 14.58
C TYR A 55 -9.15 -2.69 15.90
N LYS A 56 -10.43 -3.07 16.02
CA LYS A 56 -11.22 -2.87 17.24
C LYS A 56 -10.77 -3.74 18.42
N THR A 57 -10.15 -4.89 18.15
CA THR A 57 -9.58 -5.75 19.20
C THR A 57 -8.23 -5.27 19.75
N LEU A 58 -7.50 -4.39 19.04
CA LEU A 58 -6.16 -3.98 19.44
C LEU A 58 -6.13 -2.55 20.02
N PRO A 59 -5.60 -2.35 21.24
CA PRO A 59 -5.33 -1.02 21.77
C PRO A 59 -4.35 -0.24 20.87
N GLU A 60 -4.64 1.03 20.60
CA GLU A 60 -3.85 1.88 19.70
C GLU A 60 -2.35 1.92 20.05
N ASP A 61 -2.01 1.91 21.35
CA ASP A 61 -0.61 1.92 21.79
C ASP A 61 0.12 0.62 21.45
N GLN A 62 -0.56 -0.53 21.57
CA GLN A 62 0.02 -1.84 21.23
C GLN A 62 0.25 -1.97 19.73
N LEU A 63 -0.69 -1.45 18.94
CA LEU A 63 -0.55 -1.41 17.48
C LEU A 63 0.64 -0.53 17.07
N LYS A 64 0.81 0.63 17.70
CA LYS A 64 1.95 1.52 17.44
C LYS A 64 3.28 0.87 17.79
N ILE A 65 3.37 0.16 18.92
CA ILE A 65 4.56 -0.61 19.29
C ILE A 65 4.81 -1.72 18.28
N LEU A 66 3.80 -2.49 17.90
CA LEU A 66 3.93 -3.59 16.93
C LEU A 66 4.45 -3.09 15.58
N ILE A 67 3.85 -2.02 15.05
CA ILE A 67 4.31 -1.38 13.81
C ILE A 67 5.74 -0.87 13.97
N GLY A 68 6.04 -0.24 15.11
CA GLY A 68 7.39 0.22 15.44
C GLY A 68 8.42 -0.92 15.43
N VAL A 69 8.10 -2.07 16.03
CA VAL A 69 8.93 -3.27 16.02
C VAL A 69 9.13 -3.77 14.60
N ILE A 70 8.04 -3.88 13.81
CA ILE A 70 8.14 -4.34 12.42
C ILE A 70 9.07 -3.44 11.60
N ILE A 71 8.90 -2.12 11.70
CA ILE A 71 9.75 -1.14 10.99
C ILE A 71 11.20 -1.19 11.51
N CYS A 72 11.37 -1.37 12.83
CA CYS A 72 12.68 -1.37 13.48
C CYS A 72 13.52 -2.60 13.15
N PHE A 73 12.90 -3.76 12.96
CA PHE A 73 13.60 -5.03 12.73
C PHE A 73 13.50 -5.54 11.29
N PHE A 74 12.60 -5.00 10.46
CA PHE A 74 12.38 -5.47 9.09
C PHE A 74 12.27 -4.34 8.05
N GLY A 75 12.43 -3.07 8.42
CA GLY A 75 12.25 -1.97 7.46
C GLY A 75 13.26 -1.98 6.31
N GLY A 76 14.49 -2.45 6.52
CA GLY A 76 15.51 -2.60 5.48
C GLY A 76 15.23 -3.72 4.47
N VAL A 77 14.33 -4.65 4.79
CA VAL A 77 13.85 -5.69 3.86
C VAL A 77 12.94 -5.08 2.79
N TYR A 78 12.17 -4.04 3.17
CA TYR A 78 11.14 -3.42 2.34
C TYR A 78 11.45 -1.94 2.05
N PRO A 79 12.55 -1.65 1.32
CA PRO A 79 12.99 -0.28 1.11
C PRO A 79 12.01 0.55 0.28
N GLY A 80 11.29 -0.05 -0.68
CA GLY A 80 10.28 0.64 -1.48
C GLY A 80 9.07 1.06 -0.64
N LEU A 81 8.57 0.16 0.19
CA LEU A 81 7.45 0.39 1.10
C LEU A 81 7.81 1.45 2.15
N PHE A 82 8.99 1.37 2.75
CA PHE A 82 9.43 2.36 3.71
C PHE A 82 9.59 3.74 3.05
N ALA A 83 10.21 3.79 1.87
CA ALA A 83 10.31 5.03 1.10
C ALA A 83 8.95 5.60 0.69
N ALA A 84 7.95 4.75 0.44
CA ALA A 84 6.58 5.16 0.14
C ALA A 84 5.90 5.80 1.36
N ILE A 85 6.07 5.21 2.55
CA ILE A 85 5.56 5.77 3.79
C ILE A 85 6.22 7.11 4.11
N GLU A 86 7.55 7.23 3.95
CA GLU A 86 8.26 8.50 4.11
C GLU A 86 7.77 9.56 3.12
N ALA A 87 7.57 9.17 1.85
CA ALA A 87 7.05 10.07 0.84
C ALA A 87 5.64 10.55 1.17
N ALA A 88 4.77 9.66 1.66
CA ALA A 88 3.43 10.04 2.13
C ALA A 88 3.49 11.01 3.32
N LYS A 89 4.40 10.77 4.27
CA LYS A 89 4.66 11.67 5.41
C LYS A 89 5.05 13.07 4.98
N LEU A 90 5.87 13.19 3.94
CA LEU A 90 6.31 14.48 3.42
C LEU A 90 5.29 15.13 2.47
N GLY A 91 4.49 14.33 1.76
CA GLY A 91 3.71 14.78 0.60
C GLY A 91 2.18 14.76 0.74
N GLY A 92 1.61 14.34 1.88
CA GLY A 92 0.15 14.37 2.04
C GLY A 92 -0.44 13.51 3.16
N TRP A 93 0.31 13.24 4.24
CA TRP A 93 -0.12 12.32 5.29
C TRP A 93 -1.43 12.73 5.97
N THR A 94 -1.64 14.02 6.20
CA THR A 94 -2.89 14.52 6.79
C THR A 94 -4.08 14.27 5.87
N ASP A 95 -3.89 14.41 4.56
CA ASP A 95 -4.95 14.21 3.58
C ASP A 95 -5.22 12.72 3.39
N LEU A 96 -4.17 11.90 3.42
CA LEU A 96 -4.28 10.44 3.49
C LEU A 96 -5.09 9.99 4.72
N GLN A 97 -4.74 10.49 5.91
CA GLN A 97 -5.43 10.17 7.15
C GLN A 97 -6.90 10.58 7.09
N LYS A 98 -7.20 11.83 6.71
CA LYS A 98 -8.58 12.31 6.56
C LYS A 98 -9.38 11.46 5.58
N SER A 99 -8.79 11.13 4.43
CA SER A 99 -9.47 10.33 3.39
C SER A 99 -9.73 8.91 3.87
N LEU A 100 -8.78 8.30 4.59
CA LEU A 100 -8.96 6.99 5.22
C LEU A 100 -10.03 7.02 6.31
N THR A 101 -10.07 8.07 7.14
CA THR A 101 -11.12 8.24 8.16
C THR A 101 -12.49 8.35 7.50
N VAL A 102 -12.65 9.19 6.48
CA VAL A 102 -13.92 9.34 5.74
C VAL A 102 -14.36 8.00 5.13
N LEU A 103 -13.45 7.27 4.49
CA LEU A 103 -13.78 5.95 3.94
C LEU A 103 -14.13 4.95 5.04
N SER A 104 -13.44 4.98 6.19
CA SER A 104 -13.72 4.09 7.31
C SER A 104 -15.10 4.36 7.92
N GLU A 105 -15.52 5.63 8.02
CA GLU A 105 -16.85 6.02 8.49
C GLU A 105 -17.93 5.48 7.55
N GLU A 106 -17.77 5.67 6.23
CA GLU A 106 -18.73 5.17 5.23
C GLU A 106 -18.79 3.63 5.22
N VAL A 107 -17.64 2.96 5.37
CA VAL A 107 -17.59 1.51 5.54
C VAL A 107 -18.33 1.09 6.80
N LEU A 108 -18.17 1.79 7.94
CA LEU A 108 -18.86 1.44 9.18
C LEU A 108 -20.38 1.51 9.04
N VAL A 109 -20.89 2.54 8.37
CA VAL A 109 -22.31 2.66 8.03
C VAL A 109 -22.77 1.45 7.23
N ILE A 110 -22.01 1.05 6.20
CA ILE A 110 -22.31 -0.13 5.39
C ILE A 110 -22.27 -1.41 6.23
N LEU A 111 -21.32 -1.55 7.17
CA LEU A 111 -21.20 -2.73 8.02
C LEU A 111 -22.39 -2.85 8.97
N GLU A 112 -22.84 -1.74 9.54
CA GLU A 112 -24.02 -1.71 10.40
C GLU A 112 -25.29 -2.04 9.61
N GLU A 113 -25.46 -1.47 8.43
CA GLU A 113 -26.60 -1.76 7.54
C GLU A 113 -26.55 -3.21 7.01
N SER A 114 -25.36 -3.73 6.68
CA SER A 114 -25.21 -5.14 6.30
C SER A 114 -25.57 -6.07 7.45
N LYS A 115 -25.23 -5.76 8.70
CA LYS A 115 -25.63 -6.58 9.85
C LYS A 115 -27.14 -6.58 10.06
N LYS A 116 -27.80 -5.44 9.82
CA LYS A 116 -29.27 -5.36 9.88
C LYS A 116 -29.90 -6.19 8.76
N ASP A 117 -29.32 -6.14 7.55
CA ASP A 117 -29.76 -6.94 6.40
C ASP A 117 -29.53 -8.45 6.62
N ASP A 118 -28.44 -8.83 7.28
CA ASP A 118 -28.09 -10.23 7.57
C ASP A 118 -29.04 -10.89 8.60
N VAL A 119 -29.84 -10.11 9.33
CA VAL A 119 -30.85 -10.59 10.31
C VAL A 119 -32.28 -10.43 9.77
N LYS A 120 -32.45 -9.78 8.62
CA LYS A 120 -33.75 -9.53 8.03
C LYS A 120 -34.29 -10.83 7.42
N ASP A 121 -35.42 -11.26 7.95
CA ASP A 121 -36.23 -12.39 7.51
C ASP A 121 -37.52 -11.77 6.94
N ASP A 122 -37.50 -11.44 5.65
CA ASP A 122 -38.60 -10.73 5.00
C ASP A 122 -39.77 -11.67 4.67
N ASP A 123 -39.52 -12.98 4.60
CA ASP A 123 -40.54 -14.00 4.33
C ASP A 123 -41.10 -14.68 5.60
N LYS A 124 -40.57 -14.32 6.78
CA LYS A 124 -40.95 -14.80 8.13
C LYS A 124 -40.91 -16.32 8.24
N ASN A 125 -39.99 -16.95 7.51
CA ASN A 125 -39.87 -18.40 7.49
C ASN A 125 -39.02 -18.95 8.67
N GLY A 126 -38.41 -18.06 9.47
CA GLY A 126 -37.58 -18.41 10.63
C GLY A 126 -36.09 -18.55 10.31
N THR A 127 -35.69 -18.39 9.05
CA THR A 127 -34.31 -18.36 8.56
C THR A 127 -34.00 -17.03 7.86
N PRO A 128 -32.85 -16.38 8.13
CA PRO A 128 -32.52 -15.12 7.47
C PRO A 128 -32.35 -15.30 5.96
N ASP A 129 -32.94 -14.42 5.14
CA ASP A 129 -32.89 -14.49 3.66
C ASP A 129 -31.46 -14.68 3.13
N VAL A 130 -30.47 -14.10 3.82
CA VAL A 130 -29.06 -14.14 3.45
C VAL A 130 -28.48 -15.56 3.41
N LYS A 131 -29.11 -16.52 4.10
CA LYS A 131 -28.68 -17.93 4.09
C LYS A 131 -29.34 -18.77 2.99
N GLU A 132 -30.41 -18.26 2.37
CA GLU A 132 -31.20 -18.98 1.37
C GLU A 132 -30.90 -18.55 -0.07
N ILE A 133 -30.27 -17.39 -0.23
CA ILE A 133 -29.96 -16.81 -1.54
C ILE A 133 -28.68 -17.44 -2.14
N ASP A 134 -28.69 -17.66 -3.46
CA ASP A 134 -27.51 -18.08 -4.22
C ASP A 134 -26.33 -17.10 -4.07
N SER A 135 -25.11 -17.62 -4.09
CA SER A 135 -23.88 -16.84 -3.86
C SER A 135 -23.77 -15.63 -4.79
N LYS A 136 -24.22 -15.71 -6.04
CA LYS A 136 -24.20 -14.56 -6.97
C LYS A 136 -25.25 -13.52 -6.65
N ALA A 137 -26.45 -13.94 -6.25
CA ALA A 137 -27.53 -13.03 -5.87
C ALA A 137 -27.22 -12.31 -4.54
N LEU A 138 -26.50 -12.96 -3.62
CA LEU A 138 -25.95 -12.32 -2.42
C LEU A 138 -24.97 -11.19 -2.73
N LEU A 139 -24.08 -11.39 -3.71
CA LEU A 139 -23.14 -10.34 -4.13
C LEU A 139 -23.88 -9.13 -4.69
N VAL A 140 -24.90 -9.35 -5.51
CA VAL A 140 -25.74 -8.26 -6.07
C VAL A 140 -26.52 -7.53 -4.97
N ARG A 141 -27.10 -8.26 -4.00
CA ARG A 141 -27.80 -7.68 -2.85
C ARG A 141 -26.86 -6.80 -2.00
N LYS A 142 -25.68 -7.30 -1.65
CA LYS A 142 -24.69 -6.53 -0.87
C LYS A 142 -24.13 -5.34 -1.65
N ALA A 143 -23.90 -5.47 -2.94
CA ALA A 143 -23.48 -4.35 -3.79
C ALA A 143 -24.56 -3.28 -3.93
N ASN A 144 -25.83 -3.65 -4.09
CA ASN A 144 -26.95 -2.72 -4.07
C ASN A 144 -27.08 -2.00 -2.71
N LEU A 145 -26.85 -2.72 -1.61
CA LEU A 145 -26.83 -2.13 -0.27
C LEU A 145 -25.74 -1.06 -0.14
N VAL A 146 -24.53 -1.31 -0.65
CA VAL A 146 -23.46 -0.29 -0.71
C VAL A 146 -23.87 0.90 -1.56
N LEU A 147 -24.33 0.66 -2.79
CA LEU A 147 -24.70 1.73 -3.72
C LEU A 147 -25.84 2.61 -3.20
N THR A 148 -26.76 2.04 -2.40
CA THR A 148 -27.92 2.76 -1.88
C THR A 148 -27.59 3.56 -0.62
N LYS A 149 -26.62 3.10 0.19
CA LYS A 149 -26.36 3.66 1.53
C LYS A 149 -25.09 4.50 1.62
N MET A 150 -24.15 4.31 0.72
CA MET A 150 -22.87 5.03 0.71
C MET A 150 -23.03 6.42 0.11
N ASN A 151 -22.39 7.44 0.68
CA ASN A 151 -22.37 8.76 0.08
C ASN A 151 -21.37 8.79 -1.10
N PRO A 152 -21.82 8.86 -2.37
CA PRO A 152 -20.94 8.75 -3.52
C PRO A 152 -19.97 9.93 -3.64
N GLN A 153 -20.38 11.12 -3.20
CA GLN A 153 -19.58 12.33 -3.29
C GLN A 153 -18.40 12.27 -2.31
N ARG A 154 -18.66 11.90 -1.05
CA ARG A 154 -17.62 11.75 -0.02
C ARG A 154 -16.61 10.69 -0.40
N VAL A 155 -17.07 9.56 -0.93
CA VAL A 155 -16.19 8.47 -1.37
C VAL A 155 -15.35 8.90 -2.58
N ASN A 156 -15.94 9.58 -3.57
CA ASN A 156 -15.20 10.07 -4.72
C ASN A 156 -14.13 11.11 -4.32
N GLU A 157 -14.46 12.05 -3.43
CA GLU A 157 -13.50 13.04 -2.91
C GLU A 157 -12.34 12.37 -2.15
N ALA A 158 -12.66 11.41 -1.28
CA ALA A 158 -11.66 10.66 -0.53
C ALA A 158 -10.76 9.82 -1.46
N LEU A 159 -11.34 9.11 -2.44
CA LEU A 159 -10.58 8.34 -3.43
C LEU A 159 -9.71 9.23 -4.31
N SER A 160 -10.21 10.40 -4.73
CA SER A 160 -9.44 11.39 -5.49
C SER A 160 -8.24 11.90 -4.69
N SER A 161 -8.44 12.19 -3.40
CA SER A 161 -7.37 12.59 -2.49
C SER A 161 -6.32 11.47 -2.31
N LEU A 162 -6.76 10.23 -2.08
CA LEU A 162 -5.87 9.06 -2.00
C LEU A 162 -5.05 8.89 -3.28
N TYR A 163 -5.68 9.04 -4.44
CA TYR A 163 -5.00 8.94 -5.73
C TYR A 163 -3.94 10.04 -5.92
N LYS A 164 -4.22 11.27 -5.50
CA LYS A 164 -3.23 12.37 -5.53
C LYS A 164 -2.03 12.06 -4.64
N VAL A 165 -2.25 11.58 -3.42
CA VAL A 165 -1.16 11.18 -2.51
C VAL A 165 -0.37 10.03 -3.12
N TRP A 166 -1.04 9.05 -3.73
CA TRP A 166 -0.39 7.95 -4.44
C TRP A 166 0.52 8.44 -5.57
N LEU A 167 0.05 9.36 -6.42
CA LEU A 167 0.87 9.94 -7.49
C LEU A 167 2.10 10.70 -6.95
N ALA A 168 1.92 11.45 -5.85
CA ALA A 168 3.03 12.14 -5.19
C ALA A 168 4.08 11.14 -4.66
N VAL A 169 3.64 10.05 -4.03
CA VAL A 169 4.52 8.97 -3.57
C VAL A 169 5.27 8.34 -4.74
N MET A 170 4.58 8.03 -5.83
CA MET A 170 5.19 7.46 -7.04
C MET A 170 6.27 8.37 -7.64
N ALA A 171 6.04 9.68 -7.68
CA ALA A 171 7.02 10.65 -8.15
C ALA A 171 8.28 10.65 -7.28
N VAL A 172 8.14 10.64 -5.95
CA VAL A 172 9.28 10.59 -5.02
C VAL A 172 10.05 9.28 -5.17
N LEU A 173 9.36 8.16 -5.33
CA LEU A 173 9.99 6.86 -5.53
C LEU A 173 10.77 6.80 -6.85
N ALA A 174 10.23 7.36 -7.94
CA ALA A 174 10.93 7.45 -9.21
C ALA A 174 12.23 8.25 -9.10
N ILE A 175 12.20 9.37 -8.36
CA ILE A 175 13.40 10.18 -8.08
C ILE A 175 14.42 9.37 -7.24
N LYS A 176 13.98 8.68 -6.18
CA LYS A 176 14.85 7.82 -5.37
C LYS A 176 15.49 6.71 -6.22
N PHE A 177 14.73 6.05 -7.09
CA PHE A 177 15.24 5.05 -8.02
C PHE A 177 16.27 5.63 -9.00
N ALA A 178 15.97 6.77 -9.64
CA ALA A 178 16.89 7.45 -10.55
C ALA A 178 18.21 7.84 -9.86
N ARG A 179 18.15 8.25 -8.58
CA ARG A 179 19.33 8.52 -7.76
C ARG A 179 20.15 7.26 -7.51
N THR A 180 19.53 6.12 -7.22
CA THR A 180 20.22 4.83 -7.07
C THR A 180 20.89 4.39 -8.38
N VAL A 181 20.22 4.57 -9.53
CA VAL A 181 20.79 4.27 -10.86
C VAL A 181 22.01 5.16 -11.14
N THR A 182 21.91 6.46 -10.84
CA THR A 182 23.04 7.39 -10.98
C THR A 182 24.22 6.98 -10.09
N PHE A 183 23.93 6.60 -8.84
CA PHE A 183 24.96 6.13 -7.90
C PHE A 183 25.64 4.84 -8.41
N ALA A 184 24.87 3.89 -8.96
CA ALA A 184 25.41 2.70 -9.61
C ALA A 184 26.28 3.05 -10.82
N GLY A 185 25.89 4.05 -11.61
CA GLY A 185 26.68 4.58 -12.72
C GLY A 185 28.07 5.05 -12.26
N SER A 186 28.13 5.82 -11.17
CA SER A 186 29.40 6.24 -10.57
C SER A 186 30.27 5.05 -10.15
N ILE A 187 29.71 4.06 -9.45
CA ILE A 187 30.44 2.83 -9.08
C ILE A 187 30.98 2.12 -10.32
N CYS A 188 30.18 2.01 -11.38
CA CYS A 188 30.58 1.39 -12.64
C CYS A 188 31.78 2.10 -13.27
N THR A 189 31.80 3.43 -13.29
CA THR A 189 32.93 4.18 -13.84
C THR A 189 34.23 3.92 -13.08
N PHE A 190 34.15 3.76 -11.75
CA PHE A 190 35.31 3.38 -10.94
C PHE A 190 35.76 1.93 -11.18
N LEU A 191 34.82 1.00 -11.39
CA LEU A 191 35.12 -0.41 -11.61
C LEU A 191 35.60 -0.75 -13.03
N ARG A 192 35.34 0.11 -14.02
CA ARG A 192 35.75 -0.11 -15.42
C ARG A 192 37.27 -0.23 -15.61
N LYS A 193 38.05 0.72 -15.09
CA LYS A 193 39.52 0.69 -15.21
C LYS A 193 40.15 -0.61 -14.69
N PRO A 194 39.84 -1.09 -13.48
CA PRO A 194 40.41 -2.35 -13.00
C PRO A 194 39.90 -3.58 -13.78
N THR A 195 38.64 -3.62 -14.20
CA THR A 195 38.13 -4.75 -14.99
C THR A 195 38.74 -4.78 -16.39
N GLU A 196 38.86 -3.66 -17.08
CA GLU A 196 39.50 -3.58 -18.40
C GLU A 196 40.99 -3.94 -18.34
N LYS A 197 41.70 -3.49 -17.31
CA LYS A 197 43.14 -3.75 -17.17
C LYS A 197 43.46 -5.19 -16.76
N HIS A 198 42.64 -5.80 -15.90
CA HIS A 198 42.98 -7.08 -15.27
C HIS A 198 42.07 -8.24 -15.69
N LEU A 199 40.78 -8.00 -15.90
CA LEU A 199 39.80 -9.06 -16.16
C LEU A 199 39.67 -9.37 -17.65
N VAL A 200 39.53 -8.34 -18.50
CA VAL A 200 39.39 -8.48 -19.95
C VAL A 200 40.53 -9.26 -20.61
N PRO A 201 41.83 -8.94 -20.42
CA PRO A 201 42.91 -9.67 -21.07
C PRO A 201 43.00 -11.13 -20.62
N ARG A 202 42.67 -11.44 -19.36
CA ARG A 202 42.64 -12.82 -18.87
C ARG A 202 41.56 -13.65 -19.55
N ILE A 203 40.37 -13.07 -19.74
CA ILE A 203 39.25 -13.75 -20.41
C ILE A 203 39.56 -13.92 -21.91
N GLN A 204 40.15 -12.92 -22.56
CA GLN A 204 40.52 -13.00 -23.97
C GLN A 204 41.54 -14.10 -24.28
N ASN A 205 42.41 -14.47 -23.33
CA ASN A 205 43.36 -15.57 -23.52
C ASN A 205 42.72 -16.97 -23.48
N VAL A 206 41.51 -17.09 -22.91
CA VAL A 206 40.80 -18.38 -22.75
C VAL A 206 39.74 -18.56 -23.84
N VAL A 207 39.23 -17.47 -24.39
CA VAL A 207 38.11 -17.48 -25.34
C VAL A 207 38.61 -17.65 -26.80
N PRO A 208 37.97 -18.51 -27.61
CA PRO A 208 38.32 -18.66 -29.04
C PRO A 208 38.23 -17.33 -29.81
N ASP A 209 39.08 -17.16 -30.83
CA ASP A 209 39.24 -15.89 -31.58
C ASP A 209 37.93 -15.31 -32.12
N GLY A 210 36.99 -16.17 -32.54
CA GLY A 210 35.67 -15.75 -33.03
C GLY A 210 34.81 -14.99 -32.01
N TYR A 211 35.03 -15.21 -30.70
CA TYR A 211 34.22 -14.63 -29.61
C TYR A 211 34.94 -13.53 -28.82
N LYS A 212 36.24 -13.28 -29.06
CA LYS A 212 37.02 -12.26 -28.32
C LYS A 212 36.42 -10.85 -28.40
N LYS A 213 35.72 -10.54 -29.48
CA LYS A 213 34.97 -9.30 -29.70
C LYS A 213 33.80 -9.09 -28.72
N TRP A 214 33.21 -10.16 -28.18
CA TRP A 214 32.12 -10.07 -27.20
C TRP A 214 32.60 -9.89 -25.77
N VAL A 215 33.86 -10.21 -25.47
CA VAL A 215 34.45 -10.11 -24.13
C VAL A 215 34.33 -8.70 -23.52
N PRO A 216 34.71 -7.60 -24.20
CA PRO A 216 34.55 -6.26 -23.63
C PRO A 216 33.08 -5.88 -23.43
N VAL A 217 32.18 -6.32 -24.33
CA VAL A 217 30.74 -6.07 -24.21
C VAL A 217 30.17 -6.75 -22.98
N LEU A 218 30.47 -8.04 -22.78
CA LEU A 218 30.03 -8.79 -21.61
C LEU A 218 30.63 -8.22 -20.32
N ASN A 219 31.91 -7.81 -20.33
CA ASN A 219 32.55 -7.18 -19.19
C ASN A 219 31.82 -5.88 -18.77
N ASP A 220 31.43 -5.04 -19.72
CA ASP A 220 30.68 -3.81 -19.41
C ASP A 220 29.30 -4.10 -18.80
N TRP A 221 28.57 -5.07 -19.35
CA TRP A 221 27.28 -5.51 -18.78
C TRP A 221 27.43 -6.11 -17.37
N ILE A 222 28.40 -6.99 -17.16
CA ILE A 222 28.68 -7.58 -15.85
C ILE A 222 29.05 -6.49 -14.85
N THR A 223 29.91 -5.55 -15.24
CA THR A 223 30.33 -4.44 -14.36
C THR A 223 29.15 -3.55 -13.97
N LYS A 224 28.24 -3.26 -14.91
CA LYS A 224 26.98 -2.54 -14.63
C LYS A 224 26.09 -3.31 -13.66
N MET A 225 25.91 -4.63 -13.85
CA MET A 225 25.10 -5.47 -12.98
C MET A 225 25.66 -5.54 -11.55
N ILE A 226 26.98 -5.68 -11.40
CA ILE A 226 27.65 -5.66 -10.10
C ILE A 226 27.46 -4.29 -9.45
N SER A 227 27.71 -3.20 -10.19
CA SER A 227 27.58 -1.84 -9.67
C SER A 227 26.15 -1.54 -9.21
N MET A 228 25.16 -1.99 -9.98
CA MET A 228 23.74 -1.88 -9.62
C MET A 228 23.42 -2.66 -8.35
N SER A 229 23.90 -3.91 -8.25
CA SER A 229 23.68 -4.76 -7.07
C SER A 229 24.28 -4.14 -5.81
N VAL A 230 25.51 -3.61 -5.89
CA VAL A 230 26.17 -2.91 -4.78
C VAL A 230 25.41 -1.63 -4.40
N ALA A 231 24.96 -0.84 -5.38
CA ALA A 231 24.18 0.36 -5.11
C ALA A 231 22.86 0.06 -4.39
N PHE A 232 22.13 -0.98 -4.80
CA PHE A 232 20.91 -1.42 -4.12
C PHE A 232 21.20 -1.96 -2.71
N TYR A 233 22.30 -2.68 -2.53
CA TYR A 233 22.71 -3.16 -1.21
C TYR A 233 23.01 -2.01 -0.25
N ILE A 234 23.80 -1.03 -0.68
CA ILE A 234 24.10 0.19 0.12
C ILE A 234 22.81 0.96 0.42
N THR A 235 21.93 1.11 -0.58
CA THR A 235 20.63 1.78 -0.38
C THR A 235 19.79 1.05 0.68
N SER A 236 19.78 -0.28 0.66
CA SER A 236 19.07 -1.10 1.65
C SER A 236 19.65 -0.93 3.06
N ILE A 237 20.98 -0.81 3.19
CA ILE A 237 21.64 -0.49 4.47
C ILE A 237 21.18 0.88 5.00
N ILE A 238 21.15 1.89 4.14
CA ILE A 238 20.71 3.24 4.53
C ILE A 238 19.26 3.20 5.03
N VAL A 239 18.37 2.52 4.30
CA VAL A 239 16.96 2.38 4.68
C VAL A 239 16.81 1.57 5.96
N ALA A 240 17.58 0.50 6.14
CA ALA A 240 17.58 -0.29 7.36
C ALA A 240 17.95 0.56 8.60
N PHE A 241 18.93 1.45 8.44
CA PHE A 241 19.35 2.35 9.50
C PHE A 241 18.27 3.38 9.83
N THR A 242 17.68 4.05 8.83
CA THR A 242 16.63 5.05 9.07
C THR A 242 15.34 4.42 9.57
N SER A 243 15.00 3.20 9.13
CA SER A 243 13.86 2.45 9.62
C SER A 243 14.07 1.96 11.05
N ALA A 244 15.28 1.50 11.40
CA ALA A 244 15.63 1.13 12.77
C ALA A 244 15.44 2.31 13.73
N LEU A 245 15.95 3.49 13.37
CA LEU A 245 15.76 4.71 14.15
C LEU A 245 14.28 5.08 14.28
N THR A 246 13.55 5.13 13.17
CA THR A 246 12.13 5.52 13.16
C THR A 246 11.28 4.53 13.95
N GLY A 247 11.50 3.23 13.77
CA GLY A 247 10.77 2.17 14.44
C GLY A 247 11.05 2.14 15.94
N ALA A 248 12.32 2.27 16.34
CA ALA A 248 12.70 2.33 17.75
C ALA A 248 12.05 3.50 18.46
N LEU A 249 12.04 4.69 17.84
CA LEU A 249 11.40 5.88 18.38
C LEU A 249 9.88 5.68 18.54
N MET A 250 9.23 4.96 17.61
CA MET A 250 7.82 4.57 17.74
C MET A 250 7.58 3.60 18.89
N VAL A 251 8.46 2.61 19.07
CA VAL A 251 8.39 1.62 20.16
C VAL A 251 8.54 2.31 21.50
N THR A 252 9.58 3.11 21.69
CA THR A 252 9.85 3.77 22.97
C THR A 252 8.69 4.70 23.33
N ARG A 253 8.23 5.55 22.40
CA ARG A 253 7.06 6.42 22.65
C ARG A 253 5.78 5.67 22.94
N GLY A 254 5.54 4.52 22.29
CA GLY A 254 4.38 3.67 22.58
C GLY A 254 4.46 2.97 23.93
N LEU A 255 5.66 2.52 24.32
CA LEU A 255 5.89 1.94 25.65
C LEU A 255 5.72 2.99 26.75
N LEU A 256 6.25 4.20 26.55
CA LEU A 256 6.08 5.31 27.47
C LEU A 256 4.60 5.66 27.64
N SER A 257 3.83 5.79 26.55
CA SER A 257 2.39 6.07 26.64
C SER A 257 1.62 4.97 27.38
N MET A 258 1.97 3.70 27.20
CA MET A 258 1.40 2.59 27.97
C MET A 258 1.76 2.64 29.46
N CYS A 259 3.00 2.95 29.80
CA CYS A 259 3.47 3.05 31.19
C CYS A 259 2.78 4.20 31.92
N THR A 260 2.66 5.38 31.28
CA THR A 260 1.95 6.54 31.85
C THR A 260 0.46 6.25 32.05
N LYS A 261 -0.21 5.56 31.09
CA LYS A 261 -1.61 5.16 31.23
C LYS A 261 -1.85 4.14 32.35
N LYS A 262 -0.86 3.33 32.70
CA LYS A 262 -0.91 2.37 33.81
C LYS A 262 -0.50 2.94 35.17
N GLY A 263 -0.18 4.24 35.24
CA GLY A 263 0.24 4.89 36.48
C GLY A 263 1.62 4.47 36.99
N TRP A 264 2.47 3.91 36.12
CA TRP A 264 3.86 3.61 36.47
C TRP A 264 4.68 4.89 36.42
N GLU A 265 4.80 5.54 37.56
CA GLU A 265 5.78 6.61 37.78
C GLU A 265 7.13 5.95 38.04
N LEU A 266 7.94 5.81 36.99
CA LEU A 266 9.29 5.27 37.10
C LEU A 266 10.20 6.34 37.75
N GLY A 267 10.03 6.55 39.05
CA GLY A 267 10.90 7.36 39.92
C GLY A 267 11.17 8.79 39.46
N GLY A 268 10.18 9.50 38.91
CA GLY A 268 10.35 10.89 38.45
C GLY A 268 11.12 11.08 37.13
N LEU A 269 11.51 10.00 36.45
CA LEU A 269 12.17 10.01 35.13
C LEU A 269 11.20 10.06 33.94
N LEU A 270 9.89 10.02 34.20
CA LEU A 270 8.81 10.10 33.21
C LEU A 270 8.06 11.43 33.39
N PRO A 271 8.45 12.51 32.70
CA PRO A 271 7.63 13.70 32.64
C PRO A 271 6.36 13.39 31.85
N LYS A 272 5.27 14.11 32.15
CA LYS A 272 4.00 14.03 31.43
C LYS A 272 4.13 14.42 29.94
N ASP A 273 5.23 15.06 29.55
CA ASP A 273 5.49 15.53 28.19
C ASP A 273 6.37 14.56 27.38
N HIS A 274 5.78 14.05 26.30
CA HIS A 274 6.25 12.92 25.49
C HIS A 274 7.36 13.27 24.48
N LYS A 275 8.02 14.43 24.62
CA LYS A 275 8.82 15.01 23.53
C LYS A 275 10.31 15.17 23.83
N ASP A 276 10.72 15.38 25.08
CA ASP A 276 12.08 15.82 25.40
C ASP A 276 12.68 15.13 26.64
N THR A 277 12.68 13.80 26.67
CA THR A 277 13.39 13.07 27.73
C THR A 277 14.61 12.38 27.16
N LEU A 278 15.80 12.72 27.64
CA LEU A 278 17.08 12.08 27.28
C LEU A 278 17.00 10.55 27.36
N LEU A 279 16.21 10.02 28.29
CA LEU A 279 15.97 8.59 28.46
C LEU A 279 15.23 7.95 27.28
N ASP A 280 14.27 8.64 26.65
CA ASP A 280 13.58 8.20 25.43
C ASP A 280 14.57 8.11 24.26
N GLU A 281 15.44 9.11 24.13
CA GLU A 281 16.48 9.15 23.10
C GLU A 281 17.52 8.03 23.28
N PHE A 282 18.08 7.86 24.48
CA PHE A 282 19.05 6.79 24.73
C PHE A 282 18.44 5.39 24.54
N THR A 283 17.21 5.18 25.02
CA THR A 283 16.52 3.89 24.89
C THR A 283 16.19 3.60 23.42
N SER A 284 15.71 4.60 22.68
CA SER A 284 15.44 4.45 21.24
C SER A 284 16.70 4.20 20.43
N TYR A 285 17.84 4.85 20.73
CA TYR A 285 19.10 4.55 20.06
C TYR A 285 19.60 3.13 20.33
N PHE A 286 19.45 2.62 21.55
CA PHE A 286 19.84 1.24 21.87
C PHE A 286 18.97 0.22 21.12
N ILE A 287 17.65 0.43 21.10
CA ILE A 287 16.71 -0.41 20.34
C ILE A 287 17.00 -0.33 18.84
N ALA A 288 17.27 0.87 18.31
CA ALA A 288 17.61 1.07 16.90
C ALA A 288 18.91 0.35 16.54
N PHE A 289 19.94 0.43 17.38
CA PHE A 289 21.20 -0.28 17.16
C PHE A 289 20.99 -1.79 17.14
N ALA A 290 20.23 -2.34 18.10
CA ALA A 290 19.88 -3.76 18.12
C ALA A 290 19.08 -4.15 16.86
N GLY A 291 18.08 -3.36 16.48
CA GLY A 291 17.27 -3.57 15.28
C GLY A 291 18.10 -3.58 14.00
N PHE A 292 19.02 -2.62 13.85
CA PHE A 292 19.93 -2.53 12.71
C PHE A 292 20.89 -3.72 12.63
N ILE A 293 21.49 -4.14 13.75
CA ILE A 293 22.37 -5.33 13.77
C ILE A 293 21.60 -6.58 13.37
N VAL A 294 20.38 -6.74 13.87
CA VAL A 294 19.53 -7.88 13.51
C VAL A 294 19.24 -7.87 12.01
N GLN A 295 18.79 -6.73 11.46
CA GLN A 295 18.56 -6.58 10.02
C GLN A 295 19.81 -6.92 9.17
N PHE A 296 20.97 -6.43 9.60
CA PHE A 296 22.24 -6.65 8.92
C PHE A 296 22.67 -8.12 8.97
N LYS A 297 22.58 -8.77 10.13
CA LYS A 297 22.92 -10.20 10.29
C LYS A 297 21.98 -11.11 9.51
N MET A 298 20.73 -10.69 9.31
CA MET A 298 19.74 -11.43 8.52
C MET A 298 19.87 -11.21 7.02
N ASN A 299 20.87 -10.44 6.56
CA ASN A 299 21.08 -10.08 5.16
C ASN A 299 19.82 -9.50 4.49
N PHE A 300 19.04 -8.72 5.24
CA PHE A 300 17.79 -8.13 4.77
C PHE A 300 16.78 -9.17 4.22
N ASN A 301 16.76 -10.37 4.80
CA ASN A 301 15.81 -11.42 4.49
C ASN A 301 14.93 -11.74 5.72
N VAL A 302 13.69 -12.15 5.48
CA VAL A 302 12.74 -12.53 6.54
C VAL A 302 12.78 -14.05 6.73
N PRO A 303 13.20 -14.55 7.92
CA PRO A 303 13.23 -15.97 8.18
C PRO A 303 11.82 -16.49 8.42
N PHE A 304 11.63 -17.78 8.15
CA PHE A 304 10.41 -18.48 8.55
C PHE A 304 10.30 -18.53 10.09
N PRO A 305 9.13 -18.28 10.70
CA PRO A 305 7.80 -18.07 10.10
C PRO A 305 7.41 -16.59 9.89
N LEU A 306 8.28 -15.63 10.22
CA LEU A 306 7.98 -14.20 10.12
C LEU A 306 7.61 -13.76 8.69
N ASN A 307 8.05 -14.51 7.67
CA ASN A 307 7.65 -14.27 6.30
C ASN A 307 6.13 -14.37 6.09
N ILE A 308 5.45 -15.30 6.77
CA ILE A 308 3.98 -15.44 6.69
C ILE A 308 3.30 -14.21 7.31
N LEU A 309 3.84 -13.72 8.43
CA LEU A 309 3.29 -12.54 9.12
C LEU A 309 3.49 -11.26 8.29
N LEU A 310 4.66 -11.13 7.65
CA LEU A 310 5.02 -9.96 6.84
C LEU A 310 4.63 -10.09 5.37
N PHE A 311 3.97 -11.17 4.96
CA PHE A 311 3.54 -11.42 3.59
C PHE A 311 2.73 -10.26 2.96
N PRO A 312 1.82 -9.58 3.68
CA PRO A 312 1.14 -8.40 3.13
C PRO A 312 2.11 -7.24 2.79
N ALA A 313 3.15 -7.06 3.61
CA ALA A 313 4.19 -6.05 3.35
C ALA A 313 5.07 -6.45 2.17
N GLU A 314 5.34 -7.75 1.99
CA GLU A 314 6.07 -8.27 0.83
C GLU A 314 5.29 -8.02 -0.47
N ILE A 315 3.97 -8.30 -0.50
CA ILE A 315 3.12 -7.97 -1.65
C ILE A 315 3.18 -6.46 -1.95
N ALA A 316 3.06 -5.62 -0.93
CA ALA A 316 3.09 -4.17 -1.09
C ALA A 316 4.44 -3.69 -1.66
N GLU A 317 5.56 -4.22 -1.16
CA GLU A 317 6.90 -3.94 -1.70
C GLU A 317 7.00 -4.33 -3.18
N GLN A 318 6.54 -5.52 -3.56
CA GLN A 318 6.57 -5.97 -4.96
C GLN A 318 5.69 -5.11 -5.86
N PHE A 319 4.50 -4.75 -5.39
CA PHE A 319 3.59 -3.88 -6.12
C PHE A 319 4.18 -2.48 -6.34
N ILE A 320 4.83 -1.91 -5.32
CA ILE A 320 5.50 -0.61 -5.41
C ILE A 320 6.66 -0.69 -6.41
N ARG A 321 7.51 -1.71 -6.32
CA ARG A 321 8.63 -1.92 -7.25
C ARG A 321 8.14 -2.02 -8.69
N TRP A 322 7.11 -2.83 -8.92
CA TRP A 322 6.50 -2.96 -10.23
C TRP A 322 5.94 -1.63 -10.73
N SER A 323 5.23 -0.88 -9.89
CA SER A 323 4.64 0.41 -10.25
C SER A 323 5.71 1.42 -10.65
N VAL A 324 6.85 1.48 -9.94
CA VAL A 324 7.94 2.42 -10.24
C VAL A 324 8.62 2.06 -11.56
N THR A 325 8.80 0.77 -11.83
CA THR A 325 9.43 0.32 -13.10
C THR A 325 8.60 0.62 -14.35
N LYS A 326 7.27 0.78 -14.22
CA LYS A 326 6.37 1.11 -15.34
C LYS A 326 6.22 2.61 -15.64
N VAL A 327 6.67 3.47 -14.73
CA VAL A 327 6.59 4.94 -14.89
C VAL A 327 7.75 5.47 -15.76
N ASN A 328 8.78 4.64 -15.99
CA ASN A 328 9.85 4.88 -16.97
C ASN A 328 9.55 4.14 -18.28
#